data_AF-A0A966E0S7-F1
#
_entry.id   AF-A0A966E0S7-F1
#
_cell.length_a   1.000
_cell.length_b   1.000
_cell.length_c   1.000
_cell.angle_alpha   90.00
_cell.angle_beta   90.00
_cell.angle_gamma   90.00
#
_symmetry.space_group_name_H-M   'P 1'
#
loop_
_entity.id
_entity.type
_entity.pdbx_description
1 polymer ?
#
loop_
_entity_poly.entity_id
_entity_poly.type
_entity_poly.pdbx_seq_one_letter_code
_entity_poly.pdbx_strand_id
1 'polypeptide(L)'
;MRHNPDAAGLLHIARQTLLNELLELLPEERRYAMRMAANALAIAAREAETADVDLVEELRLLSELYGEDEVQAAGANLHERIAKTNKRFARDIRDGIFDGACAQGVQALLMDQVRARLRISNPGYLKAADLE
;
A
#
# COMPACT_ATOMS: atom_id res chain seq x y z
N MET A 1 13.06 -28.04 -3.97
CA MET A 1 13.12 -26.57 -3.82
C MET A 1 12.11 -25.96 -4.77
N ARG A 2 10.97 -25.43 -4.28
CA ARG A 2 10.05 -24.66 -5.12
C ARG A 2 10.66 -23.27 -5.28
N HIS A 3 11.31 -23.03 -6.42
CA HIS A 3 11.52 -21.66 -6.91
C HIS A 3 10.15 -21.15 -7.35
N ASN A 4 9.33 -20.69 -6.41
CA ASN A 4 8.23 -19.82 -6.80
C ASN A 4 8.90 -18.54 -7.32
N PRO A 5 8.65 -18.15 -8.57
CA PRO A 5 9.17 -16.87 -9.05
C PRO A 5 8.64 -15.77 -8.13
N ASP A 6 9.55 -14.90 -7.68
CA ASP A 6 9.20 -13.74 -6.90
C ASP A 6 8.23 -12.87 -7.71
N ALA A 7 7.04 -12.61 -7.15
CA ALA A 7 5.96 -11.90 -7.83
C ALA A 7 6.41 -10.48 -8.23
N ALA A 8 7.14 -9.79 -7.34
CA ALA A 8 7.72 -8.49 -7.63
C ALA A 8 8.71 -8.55 -8.80
N GLY A 9 9.62 -9.54 -8.78
CA GLY A 9 10.55 -9.82 -9.87
C GLY A 9 9.85 -10.05 -11.22
N LEU A 10 8.78 -10.86 -11.26
CA LEU A 10 8.02 -11.09 -12.50
C LEU A 10 7.36 -9.80 -13.04
N LEU A 11 6.78 -9.00 -12.15
CA LEU A 11 6.16 -7.72 -12.51
C LEU A 11 7.21 -6.73 -13.02
N HIS A 12 8.42 -6.74 -12.43
CA HIS A 12 9.54 -5.93 -12.90
C HIS A 12 9.98 -6.32 -14.32
N ILE A 13 10.15 -7.61 -14.58
CA ILE A 13 10.51 -8.14 -15.91
C ILE A 13 9.45 -7.73 -16.93
N ALA A 14 8.17 -7.99 -16.64
CA ALA A 14 7.08 -7.63 -17.55
C ALA A 14 7.10 -6.13 -17.89
N ARG A 15 7.27 -5.27 -16.87
CA ARG A 15 7.36 -3.83 -17.08
C ARG A 15 8.55 -3.43 -17.93
N GLN A 16 9.72 -4.00 -17.68
CA GLN A 16 10.93 -3.70 -18.44
C GLN A 16 10.80 -4.12 -19.91
N THR A 17 10.29 -5.32 -20.19
CA THR A 17 10.03 -5.79 -21.55
C THR A 17 9.06 -4.86 -22.29
N LEU A 18 7.96 -4.44 -21.64
CA LEU A 18 7.01 -3.51 -22.24
C LEU A 18 7.65 -2.16 -22.62
N LEU A 19 8.48 -1.60 -21.74
CA LEU A 19 9.06 -0.26 -21.95
C LEU A 19 10.29 -0.27 -22.87
N ASN A 20 11.16 -1.27 -22.74
CA ASN A 20 12.45 -1.28 -23.41
C ASN A 20 12.40 -1.95 -24.79
N GLU A 21 11.51 -2.92 -24.97
CA GLU A 21 11.45 -3.72 -26.20
C GLU A 21 10.21 -3.40 -27.02
N LEU A 22 9.04 -3.29 -26.38
CA LEU A 22 7.76 -3.21 -27.11
C LEU A 22 7.25 -1.80 -27.35
N LEU A 23 7.62 -0.82 -26.51
CA LEU A 23 7.11 0.55 -26.61
C LEU A 23 7.45 1.22 -27.96
N GLU A 24 8.68 1.04 -28.44
CA GLU A 24 9.14 1.65 -29.70
C GLU A 24 8.51 1.01 -30.94
N LEU A 25 8.03 -0.23 -30.83
CA LEU A 25 7.34 -0.94 -31.91
C LEU A 25 5.88 -0.50 -32.07
N LEU A 26 5.35 0.29 -31.12
CA LEU A 26 3.96 0.74 -31.16
C LEU A 26 3.77 2.04 -31.96
N PRO A 27 2.64 2.15 -32.69
CA PRO A 27 2.15 3.43 -33.19
C PRO A 27 2.04 4.46 -32.07
N GLU A 28 2.24 5.74 -32.41
CA GLU A 28 2.31 6.84 -31.43
C GLU A 28 1.07 6.90 -30.53
N GLU A 29 -0.11 6.65 -31.08
CA GLU A 29 -1.40 6.71 -30.39
C GLU A 29 -1.52 5.66 -29.28
N ARG A 30 -0.75 4.56 -29.36
CA ARG A 30 -0.75 3.46 -28.38
C ARG A 30 0.37 3.59 -27.35
N ARG A 31 1.36 4.44 -27.57
CA ARG A 31 2.50 4.62 -26.66
C ARG A 31 2.06 5.10 -25.28
N TYR A 32 1.03 5.96 -25.21
CA TYR A 32 0.47 6.41 -23.93
C TYR A 32 -0.16 5.24 -23.14
N ALA A 33 -1.00 4.45 -23.79
CA ALA A 33 -1.62 3.28 -23.16
C ALA A 33 -0.59 2.27 -22.65
N MET A 34 0.49 2.04 -23.42
CA MET A 34 1.60 1.20 -22.99
C MET A 34 2.31 1.74 -21.74
N ARG A 35 2.58 3.05 -21.68
CA ARG A 35 3.16 3.69 -20.48
C ARG A 35 2.23 3.59 -19.27
N MET A 36 0.91 3.71 -19.46
CA MET A 36 -0.06 3.51 -18.38
C MET A 36 -0.02 2.08 -17.84
N ALA A 37 0.01 1.07 -18.72
CA ALA A 37 0.11 -0.33 -18.31
C ALA A 37 1.43 -0.60 -17.55
N ALA A 38 2.55 -0.08 -18.05
CA ALA A 38 3.84 -0.17 -17.38
C ALA A 38 3.85 0.53 -16.01
N ASN A 39 3.10 1.62 -15.84
CA ASN A 39 2.95 2.28 -14.54
C ASN A 39 2.14 1.41 -13.56
N ALA A 40 1.04 0.81 -14.02
CA ALA A 40 0.25 -0.11 -13.20
C ALA A 40 1.07 -1.31 -12.71
N LEU A 41 1.92 -1.89 -13.58
CA LEU A 41 2.86 -2.96 -13.17
C LEU A 41 3.86 -2.49 -12.13
N ALA A 42 4.32 -1.23 -12.20
CA ALA A 42 5.23 -0.67 -11.20
C ALA A 42 4.56 -0.56 -9.83
N ILE A 43 3.28 -0.19 -9.80
CA ILE A 43 2.48 -0.12 -8.56
C ILE A 43 2.32 -1.52 -7.98
N ALA A 44 1.90 -2.50 -8.81
CA ALA A 44 1.73 -3.88 -8.39
C ALA A 44 3.04 -4.52 -7.87
N ALA A 45 4.19 -4.19 -8.47
CA ALA A 45 5.48 -4.68 -8.01
C ALA A 45 5.80 -4.17 -6.59
N ARG A 46 5.63 -2.86 -6.34
CA ARG A 46 5.83 -2.28 -5.01
C ARG A 46 4.87 -2.86 -3.97
N GLU A 47 3.62 -3.07 -4.35
CA GLU A 47 2.64 -3.73 -3.47
C GLU A 47 3.06 -5.15 -3.13
N ALA A 48 3.57 -5.93 -4.11
CA ALA A 48 4.09 -7.28 -3.86
C ALA A 48 5.33 -7.29 -2.96
N GLU A 49 6.16 -6.24 -2.98
CA GLU A 49 7.35 -6.10 -2.13
C GLU A 49 7.00 -5.78 -0.67
N THR A 50 5.91 -5.04 -0.40
CA THR A 50 5.61 -4.52 0.94
C THR A 50 4.32 -5.04 1.57
N ALA A 51 3.48 -5.78 0.83
CA ALA A 51 2.14 -6.18 1.25
C ALA A 51 2.04 -6.72 2.68
N ASP A 52 2.84 -7.72 3.04
CA ASP A 52 2.74 -8.33 4.36
C ASP A 52 3.34 -7.46 5.47
N VAL A 53 4.37 -6.66 5.17
CA VAL A 53 5.04 -5.79 6.14
C VAL A 53 4.15 -4.61 6.52
N ASP A 54 3.55 -3.96 5.53
CA ASP A 54 2.66 -2.81 5.77
C ASP A 54 1.42 -3.22 6.56
N LEU A 55 0.87 -4.41 6.28
CA LEU A 55 -0.28 -4.94 6.98
C LEU A 55 0.04 -5.26 8.46
N VAL A 56 1.20 -5.86 8.74
CA VAL A 56 1.62 -6.14 10.12
C VAL A 56 1.77 -4.84 10.92
N GLU A 57 2.43 -3.82 10.35
CA GLU A 57 2.61 -2.53 11.01
C GLU A 57 1.29 -1.77 11.20
N GLU A 58 0.39 -1.83 10.22
CA GLU A 58 -0.96 -1.25 10.35
C GLU A 58 -1.75 -1.91 11.48
N LEU A 59 -1.71 -3.24 11.59
CA LEU A 59 -2.35 -3.96 12.68
C LEU A 59 -1.71 -3.62 14.03
N ARG A 60 -0.38 -3.45 14.06
CA ARG A 60 0.38 -3.04 15.24
C ARG A 60 -0.13 -1.72 15.81
N LEU A 61 -0.12 -0.68 14.97
CA LEU A 61 -0.55 0.67 15.33
C LEU A 61 -2.03 0.73 15.77
N LEU A 62 -2.90 -0.01 15.09
CA LEU A 62 -4.31 -0.08 15.48
C LEU A 62 -4.52 -0.82 16.80
N SER A 63 -3.73 -1.87 17.06
CA SER A 63 -3.81 -2.62 18.32
C SER A 63 -3.34 -1.74 19.49
N GLU A 64 -2.26 -0.99 19.30
CA GLU A 64 -1.76 0.02 20.25
C GLU A 64 -2.83 1.08 20.54
N LEU A 65 -3.51 1.60 19.51
CA LEU A 65 -4.59 2.60 19.67
C LEU A 65 -5.75 2.07 20.54
N TYR A 66 -6.09 0.78 20.41
CA TYR A 66 -7.16 0.15 21.19
C TYR A 66 -6.72 -0.46 22.51
N GLY A 67 -5.41 -0.43 22.83
CA GLY A 67 -4.86 -1.13 23.99
C GLY A 67 -5.03 -2.65 23.91
N GLU A 68 -5.05 -3.21 22.70
CA GLU A 68 -5.17 -4.64 22.44
C GLU A 68 -3.78 -5.28 22.34
N ASP A 69 -3.58 -6.39 23.05
CA ASP A 69 -2.32 -7.13 23.01
C ASP A 69 -2.15 -7.86 21.66
N GLU A 70 -1.00 -7.62 21.03
CA GLU A 70 -0.66 -7.94 19.63
C GLU A 70 -0.44 -9.44 19.32
N VAL A 71 -0.79 -10.32 20.27
CA VAL A 71 -0.02 -11.54 20.55
C VAL A 71 0.05 -12.56 19.42
N GLN A 72 -0.70 -12.45 18.31
CA GLN A 72 -0.42 -13.24 17.09
C GLN A 72 -0.72 -12.50 15.77
N ALA A 73 -0.07 -11.36 15.50
CA ALA A 73 -0.20 -10.64 14.22
C ALA A 73 0.20 -11.49 12.99
N ALA A 74 1.10 -12.46 13.12
CA ALA A 74 1.57 -13.29 11.99
C ALA A 74 0.75 -14.59 11.86
N GLY A 75 -0.14 -14.67 10.87
CA GLY A 75 -0.88 -15.90 10.56
C GLY A 75 -1.88 -15.77 9.41
N ALA A 76 -2.51 -16.90 9.04
CA ALA A 76 -3.44 -17.07 7.91
C ALA A 76 -4.66 -16.11 7.88
N ASN A 77 -4.85 -15.30 8.92
CA ASN A 77 -6.00 -14.40 9.08
C ASN A 77 -5.60 -12.91 9.17
N LEU A 78 -4.34 -12.54 8.87
CA LEU A 78 -3.87 -11.14 8.94
C LEU A 78 -4.79 -10.17 8.18
N HIS A 79 -5.11 -10.50 6.93
CA HIS A 79 -5.97 -9.70 6.06
C HIS A 79 -7.38 -9.53 6.64
N GLU A 80 -7.97 -10.61 7.18
CA GLU A 80 -9.30 -10.56 7.79
C GLU A 80 -9.31 -9.71 9.06
N ARG A 81 -8.27 -9.84 9.90
CA ARG A 81 -8.12 -9.05 11.12
C ARG A 81 -8.00 -7.57 10.82
N ILE A 82 -7.14 -7.19 9.89
CA ILE A 82 -7.00 -5.79 9.46
C ILE A 82 -8.32 -5.27 8.92
N ALA A 83 -9.00 -6.03 8.05
CA ALA A 83 -10.30 -5.63 7.52
C ALA A 83 -11.34 -5.40 8.64
N LYS A 84 -11.34 -6.25 9.68
CA LYS A 84 -12.23 -6.10 10.84
C LYS A 84 -11.86 -4.88 11.69
N THR A 85 -10.57 -4.70 12.02
CA THR A 85 -10.10 -3.59 12.84
C THR A 85 -10.29 -2.26 12.14
N ASN A 86 -10.04 -2.18 10.83
CA ASN A 86 -10.32 -0.98 10.02
C ASN A 86 -11.81 -0.64 9.95
N LYS A 87 -12.70 -1.65 9.87
CA LYS A 87 -14.15 -1.41 9.93
C LYS A 87 -14.58 -0.83 11.27
N ARG A 88 -13.99 -1.30 12.38
CA ARG A 88 -14.20 -0.71 13.71
C ARG A 88 -13.65 0.70 13.77
N PHE A 89 -12.41 0.92 13.36
CA PHE A 89 -11.76 2.23 13.36
C PHE A 89 -12.54 3.28 12.56
N ALA A 90 -13.00 2.93 11.37
CA ALA A 90 -13.83 3.84 10.58
C ALA A 90 -15.18 4.14 11.26
N ARG A 91 -15.74 3.21 12.03
CA ARG A 91 -16.96 3.45 12.83
C ARG A 91 -16.66 4.36 14.00
N ASP A 92 -15.65 4.05 14.80
CA ASP A 92 -15.29 4.80 16.01
C ASP A 92 -14.90 6.26 15.66
N ILE A 93 -14.26 6.50 14.51
CA ILE A 93 -14.06 7.86 13.96
C ILE A 93 -15.41 8.56 13.68
N ARG A 94 -16.33 7.89 12.98
CA ARG A 94 -17.65 8.49 12.63
C ARG A 94 -18.53 8.75 13.86
N ASP A 95 -18.37 7.94 14.88
CA ASP A 95 -19.10 8.04 16.14
C ASP A 95 -18.48 9.10 17.09
N GLY A 96 -17.36 9.73 16.69
CA GLY A 96 -16.69 10.78 17.46
C GLY A 96 -15.89 10.26 18.66
N ILE A 97 -15.60 8.96 18.72
CA ILE A 97 -14.84 8.34 19.83
C ILE A 97 -13.45 8.95 19.97
N PHE A 98 -12.87 9.39 18.85
CA PHE A 98 -11.55 9.99 18.80
C PHE A 98 -11.56 11.53 18.75
N ASP A 99 -12.70 12.16 19.02
CA ASP A 99 -12.79 13.62 19.04
C ASP A 99 -12.16 14.20 20.32
N GLY A 100 -11.78 15.48 20.26
CA GLY A 100 -11.18 16.20 21.39
C GLY A 100 -9.68 15.92 21.53
N ALA A 101 -9.23 15.52 22.73
CA ALA A 101 -7.80 15.42 23.05
C ALA A 101 -7.04 14.36 22.23
N CYS A 102 -7.72 13.33 21.72
CA CYS A 102 -7.11 12.27 20.90
C CYS A 102 -7.16 12.54 19.39
N ALA A 103 -7.87 13.59 18.94
CA ALA A 103 -8.08 13.87 17.52
C ALA A 103 -6.77 14.08 16.75
N GLN A 104 -5.80 14.77 17.35
CA GLN A 104 -4.52 15.04 16.71
C GLN A 104 -3.67 13.77 16.50
N GLY A 105 -3.68 12.85 17.48
CA GLY A 105 -2.96 11.58 17.38
C GLY A 105 -3.55 10.67 16.30
N VAL A 106 -4.88 10.58 16.24
CA VAL A 106 -5.59 9.82 15.21
C VAL A 106 -5.42 10.43 13.83
N GLN A 107 -5.43 11.76 13.72
CA GLN A 107 -5.13 12.45 12.46
C GLN A 107 -3.70 12.16 11.96
N ALA A 108 -2.71 12.17 12.86
CA ALA A 108 -1.33 11.85 12.51
C ALA A 108 -1.21 10.41 11.98
N LEU A 109 -1.82 9.45 12.66
CA LEU A 109 -1.86 8.05 12.24
C LEU A 109 -2.48 7.89 10.84
N LEU A 110 -3.63 8.52 10.59
CA LEU A 110 -4.29 8.48 9.28
C LEU A 110 -3.41 9.08 8.18
N MET A 111 -2.71 10.18 8.48
CA MET A 111 -1.80 10.81 7.53
C MET A 111 -0.59 9.93 7.22
N ASP A 112 -0.04 9.23 8.20
CA ASP A 112 1.07 8.29 7.98
C ASP A 112 0.65 7.09 7.13
N GLN A 113 -0.57 6.57 7.34
CA GLN A 113 -1.15 5.55 6.46
C GLN A 113 -1.34 6.05 5.02
N VAL A 114 -1.81 7.28 4.83
CA VAL A 114 -1.95 7.90 3.51
C VAL A 114 -0.59 8.03 2.83
N ARG A 115 0.44 8.50 3.55
CA ARG A 115 1.80 8.61 3.01
C ARG A 115 2.37 7.25 2.63
N ALA A 116 2.20 6.23 3.47
CA ALA A 116 2.63 4.86 3.18
C ALA A 116 1.99 4.34 1.88
N ARG A 117 0.67 4.48 1.72
CA ARG A 117 -0.04 4.09 0.48
C ARG A 117 0.42 4.89 -0.73
N LEU A 118 0.71 6.19 -0.57
CA LEU A 118 1.23 7.03 -1.66
C LEU A 118 2.62 6.59 -2.12
N ARG A 119 3.51 6.11 -1.23
CA ARG A 119 4.81 5.56 -1.64
C ARG A 119 4.66 4.39 -2.61
N ILE A 120 3.58 3.62 -2.50
CA ILE A 120 3.26 2.50 -3.38
C ILE A 120 2.58 3.00 -4.66
N SER A 121 1.47 3.72 -4.54
CA SER A 121 0.61 4.05 -5.69
C SER A 121 1.14 5.22 -6.52
N ASN A 122 1.75 6.21 -5.90
CA ASN A 122 2.23 7.43 -6.57
C ASN A 122 3.35 8.14 -5.77
N PRO A 123 4.56 7.56 -5.70
CA PRO A 123 5.66 8.14 -4.91
C PRO A 123 6.08 9.53 -5.40
N GLY A 124 5.87 9.85 -6.69
CA GLY A 124 6.15 11.17 -7.24
C GLY A 124 5.28 12.28 -6.64
N TYR A 125 4.09 11.95 -6.11
CA TYR A 125 3.23 12.91 -5.44
C TYR A 125 3.83 13.42 -4.13
N LEU A 126 4.45 12.53 -3.33
CA LEU A 126 5.07 12.92 -2.06
C LEU A 126 6.20 13.93 -2.27
N LYS A 127 7.02 13.71 -3.31
CA LYS A 127 8.06 14.64 -3.74
C LYS A 127 7.51 15.99 -4.18
N ALA A 128 6.45 15.97 -5.00
CA ALA A 128 5.85 17.19 -5.53
C ALA A 128 5.13 18.02 -4.46
N ALA A 129 4.63 17.36 -3.41
CA ALA A 129 3.87 17.98 -2.33
C ALA A 129 4.72 18.35 -1.09
N ASP A 130 6.03 18.07 -1.11
CA ASP A 130 6.94 18.26 0.04
C ASP A 130 6.50 17.48 1.29
N LEU A 131 6.08 16.23 1.08
CA LEU A 131 5.55 15.30 2.09
C LEU A 131 6.44 14.04 2.26
N GLU A 132 7.67 14.08 1.75
CA GLU A 132 8.59 12.93 1.72
C GLU A 132 9.18 12.59 3.09
#